data_AF-A0A2G6PBM7-F1
#
_entry.id   AF-A0A2G6PBM7-F1
#
_cell.length_a   1.000
_cell.length_b   1.000
_cell.length_c   1.000
_cell.angle_alpha   90.00
_cell.angle_beta   90.00
_cell.angle_gamma   90.00
#
_symmetry.space_group_name_H-M   'P 1'
#
loop_
_entity.id
_entity.type
_entity.pdbx_description
1 polymer ?
#
loop_
_entity_poly.entity_id
_entity_poly.type
_entity_poly.pdbx_seq_one_letter_code
_entity_poly.pdbx_strand_id
1 'polypeptide(L)'
;QSKLPDPDVVPNAGSFFKNAVVDRDVLAHLQRDYPDVPFFTVDETRVKIPTAWLLETAGFKGERGDSGAGVYEKHALILVNRGNAHGRDIYALACDMIDTVREQFSITISPEVRIIG
;
A
#
# COMPACT_ATOMS: atom_id res chain seq x y z
N GLN A 1 -17.02 -9.34 -6.73
CA GLN A 1 -17.09 -8.95 -5.31
C GLN A 1 -16.35 -7.63 -5.15
N SER A 2 -17.02 -6.61 -4.61
CA SER A 2 -16.41 -5.29 -4.40
C SER A 2 -15.25 -5.42 -3.41
N LYS A 3 -14.05 -4.98 -3.81
CA LYS A 3 -12.79 -5.10 -3.04
C LYS A 3 -12.68 -4.08 -1.91
N LEU A 4 -13.63 -3.16 -1.81
CA LEU A 4 -13.62 -2.08 -0.83
C LEU A 4 -14.66 -2.38 0.27
N PRO A 5 -14.31 -2.24 1.55
CA PRO A 5 -15.27 -2.30 2.64
C PRO A 5 -16.23 -1.11 2.53
N ASP A 6 -17.47 -1.37 2.90
CA ASP A 6 -18.50 -0.34 2.99
C ASP A 6 -18.02 0.78 3.95
N PRO A 7 -17.92 2.04 3.49
CA PRO A 7 -17.52 3.17 4.33
C PRO A 7 -18.38 3.35 5.57
N ASP A 8 -19.65 2.92 5.51
CA ASP A 8 -20.61 3.01 6.61
C ASP A 8 -20.41 1.90 7.66
N VAL A 9 -19.64 0.85 7.33
CA VAL A 9 -19.30 -0.27 8.23
C VAL A 9 -17.85 -0.17 8.74
N VAL A 10 -16.92 0.29 7.89
CA VAL A 10 -15.52 0.57 8.25
C VAL A 10 -15.16 1.92 7.64
N PRO A 11 -15.02 2.99 8.44
CA PRO A 11 -14.57 4.28 7.94
C PRO A 11 -13.24 4.12 7.19
N ASN A 12 -13.27 4.34 5.87
CA ASN A 12 -12.12 4.25 5.00
C ASN A 12 -12.16 5.38 3.97
N ALA A 13 -10.99 5.86 3.54
CA ALA A 13 -10.86 6.89 2.52
C ALA A 13 -10.66 6.31 1.11
N GLY A 14 -11.04 5.05 0.89
CA GLY A 14 -10.66 4.28 -0.31
C GLY A 14 -9.20 3.80 -0.26
N SER A 15 -8.57 3.63 -1.43
CA SER A 15 -7.15 3.27 -1.52
C SER A 15 -6.28 4.38 -0.94
N PHE A 16 -5.51 4.08 0.10
CA PHE A 16 -4.63 5.06 0.73
C PHE A 16 -3.43 5.42 -0.14
N PHE A 17 -2.93 4.48 -0.94
CA PHE A 17 -1.79 4.67 -1.84
C PHE A 17 -2.20 4.54 -3.30
N LYS A 18 -1.53 5.32 -4.15
CA LYS A 18 -1.56 5.12 -5.61
C LYS A 18 -0.77 3.86 -5.98
N ASN A 19 -1.12 3.26 -7.11
CA ASN A 19 -0.30 2.20 -7.70
C ASN A 19 1.05 2.77 -8.15
N ALA A 20 2.14 2.05 -7.86
CA ALA A 20 3.48 2.42 -8.27
C ALA A 20 3.60 2.36 -9.80
N VAL A 21 4.12 3.42 -10.41
CA VAL A 21 4.53 3.43 -11.82
C VAL A 21 6.05 3.50 -11.84
N VAL A 22 6.69 2.51 -12.43
CA VAL A 22 8.14 2.31 -12.41
C VAL A 22 8.65 1.99 -13.81
N ASP A 23 9.94 2.18 -14.03
CA ASP A 23 10.59 1.79 -15.28
C ASP A 23 10.65 0.27 -15.41
N ARG A 24 10.67 -0.22 -16.66
CA ARG A 24 10.77 -1.66 -16.96
C ARG A 24 12.02 -2.31 -16.37
N ASP A 25 13.11 -1.57 -16.22
CA ASP A 25 14.34 -2.08 -15.59
C ASP A 25 14.13 -2.38 -14.10
N VAL A 26 13.32 -1.56 -13.41
CA VAL A 26 12.93 -1.81 -12.01
C VAL A 26 12.07 -3.07 -11.92
N LEU A 27 11.10 -3.24 -12.84
CA LEU A 27 10.32 -4.48 -12.92
C LEU A 27 11.21 -5.70 -13.17
N ALA A 28 12.14 -5.61 -14.12
CA ALA A 28 13.04 -6.72 -14.46
C ALA A 28 13.97 -7.09 -13.29
N HIS A 29 14.37 -6.13 -12.47
CA HIS A 29 15.08 -6.39 -11.23
C HIS A 29 14.19 -7.09 -10.21
N LEU A 30 12.99 -6.54 -9.95
CA LEU A 30 12.03 -7.10 -9.01
C LEU A 30 11.62 -8.54 -9.36
N GLN A 31 11.47 -8.85 -10.65
CA GLN A 31 11.10 -10.18 -11.15
C GLN A 31 12.14 -11.27 -10.86
N ARG A 32 13.38 -10.91 -10.49
CA ARG A 32 14.39 -11.89 -10.08
C ARG A 32 14.03 -12.56 -8.76
N ASP A 33 13.53 -11.77 -7.82
CA ASP A 33 13.13 -12.23 -6.49
C ASP A 33 11.63 -12.56 -6.43
N TYR A 34 10.82 -11.90 -7.27
CA TYR A 34 9.37 -12.07 -7.34
C TYR A 34 8.87 -12.30 -8.77
N PRO A 35 9.07 -13.51 -9.34
CA PRO A 35 8.72 -13.81 -10.74
C PRO A 35 7.24 -13.59 -11.08
N ASP A 36 6.36 -13.79 -10.09
CA ASP A 36 4.90 -13.70 -10.24
C ASP A 36 4.35 -12.29 -9.95
N VAL A 37 5.21 -11.26 -9.85
CA VAL A 37 4.76 -9.88 -9.61
C VAL A 37 3.73 -9.45 -10.68
N PRO A 38 2.52 -9.03 -10.29
CA PRO A 38 1.55 -8.52 -11.25
C PRO A 38 1.97 -7.13 -11.71
N PHE A 39 1.87 -6.87 -13.01
CA PHE A 39 2.12 -5.55 -13.58
C PHE A 39 1.18 -5.28 -14.76
N PHE A 40 1.01 -4.00 -15.06
CA PHE A 40 0.25 -3.53 -16.22
C PHE A 40 1.13 -2.58 -17.02
N THR A 41 1.26 -2.80 -18.33
CA THR A 41 1.98 -1.86 -19.21
C THR A 41 1.31 -0.48 -19.15
N VAL A 42 2.12 0.56 -18.91
CA VAL A 42 1.69 1.97 -19.02
C VAL A 42 2.09 2.50 -20.38
N ASP A 43 3.36 2.33 -20.75
CA ASP A 43 3.92 2.71 -22.04
C ASP A 43 5.15 1.83 -22.39
N GLU A 44 5.93 2.25 -23.38
CA GLU A 44 7.12 1.53 -23.84
C GLU A 44 8.19 1.37 -22.78
N THR A 45 8.33 2.32 -21.84
CA THR A 45 9.41 2.33 -20.84
C THR A 45 8.92 2.03 -19.42
N ARG A 46 7.62 2.18 -19.15
CA ARG A 46 7.05 2.10 -17.81
C ARG A 46 5.94 1.07 -17.67
N VAL A 47 5.86 0.55 -16.45
CA VAL A 47 4.81 -0.36 -15.99
C VAL A 47 4.21 0.13 -14.69
N LYS A 48 2.98 -0.30 -14.42
CA LYS A 48 2.27 -0.07 -13.18
C LYS A 48 2.24 -1.35 -12.37
N ILE A 49 2.77 -1.32 -11.15
CA ILE A 49 2.72 -2.42 -10.19
C ILE A 49 1.61 -2.11 -9.18
N PRO A 50 0.68 -3.04 -8.90
CA PRO A 50 -0.30 -2.86 -7.85
C PRO A 50 0.36 -2.66 -6.49
N THR A 51 0.20 -1.48 -5.89
CA THR A 51 0.78 -1.19 -4.57
C THR A 51 0.19 -2.10 -3.49
N ALA A 52 -1.06 -2.54 -3.65
CA ALA A 52 -1.64 -3.57 -2.80
C ALA A 52 -0.76 -4.82 -2.75
N TRP A 53 -0.26 -5.29 -3.89
CA TRP A 53 0.58 -6.49 -3.96
C TRP A 53 1.92 -6.24 -3.24
N LEU A 54 2.56 -5.08 -3.44
CA LEU A 54 3.81 -4.74 -2.74
C LEU A 54 3.62 -4.77 -1.21
N LEU A 55 2.54 -4.16 -0.72
CA LEU A 55 2.23 -4.12 0.72
C LEU A 55 1.85 -5.49 1.28
N GLU A 56 1.12 -6.30 0.52
CA GLU A 56 0.81 -7.69 0.92
C GLU A 56 2.08 -8.55 0.98
N THR A 57 2.96 -8.43 0.00
CA THR A 57 4.25 -9.12 -0.05
C THR A 57 5.18 -8.69 1.07
N ALA A 58 5.14 -7.40 1.45
CA ALA A 58 5.87 -6.86 2.60
C ALA A 58 5.28 -7.25 3.97
N GLY A 59 4.13 -7.92 4.01
CA GLY A 59 3.53 -8.44 5.24
C GLY A 59 2.52 -7.53 5.93
N PHE A 60 2.18 -6.37 5.35
CA PHE A 60 1.29 -5.39 5.98
C PHE A 60 -0.18 -5.82 6.03
N LYS A 61 -0.61 -6.83 5.27
CA LYS A 61 -2.04 -7.19 5.23
C LYS A 61 -2.54 -7.70 6.58
N GLY A 62 -3.50 -6.98 7.14
CA GLY A 62 -4.05 -7.31 8.45
C GLY A 62 -3.16 -6.91 9.62
N GLU A 63 -2.12 -6.11 9.38
CA GLU A 63 -1.24 -5.60 10.42
C GLU A 63 -2.01 -4.79 11.47
N ARG A 64 -1.57 -4.93 12.72
CA ARG A 64 -2.16 -4.30 13.89
C ARG A 64 -1.05 -3.66 14.71
N GLY A 65 -0.94 -2.33 14.63
CA GLY A 65 -0.06 -1.57 15.50
C GLY A 65 -0.69 -1.37 16.89
N ASP A 66 0.16 -1.22 17.90
CA ASP A 66 -0.26 -1.05 19.30
C ASP A 66 -1.04 0.27 19.54
N SER A 67 -0.85 1.27 18.68
CA SER A 67 -1.59 2.54 18.70
C SER A 67 -3.05 2.41 18.25
N GLY A 68 -3.46 1.23 17.75
CA GLY A 68 -4.77 1.01 17.13
C GLY A 68 -4.82 1.38 15.65
N ALA A 69 -3.73 1.94 15.08
CA ALA A 69 -3.54 2.04 13.64
C ALA A 69 -3.26 0.65 13.07
N GLY A 70 -3.82 0.33 11.91
CA GLY A 70 -3.54 -0.94 11.26
C GLY A 70 -3.99 -0.97 9.82
N VAL A 71 -3.90 -2.15 9.23
CA VAL A 71 -4.26 -2.41 7.84
C VAL A 71 -5.45 -3.37 7.78
N TYR A 72 -6.34 -3.14 6.82
CA TYR A 72 -7.53 -3.96 6.65
C TYR A 72 -7.16 -5.39 6.25
N GLU A 73 -7.76 -6.37 6.93
CA GLU A 73 -7.43 -7.79 6.78
C GLU A 73 -7.71 -8.35 5.38
N LYS A 74 -8.59 -7.70 4.61
CA LYS A 74 -8.95 -8.13 3.26
C LYS A 74 -8.26 -7.34 2.15
N HIS A 75 -7.57 -6.24 2.47
CA HIS A 75 -6.96 -5.39 1.44
C HIS A 75 -5.86 -4.47 1.99
N ALA A 76 -4.62 -4.62 1.53
CA ALA A 76 -3.48 -3.88 2.10
C ALA A 76 -3.42 -2.37 1.78
N LEU A 77 -4.19 -1.89 0.79
CA LEU A 77 -4.30 -0.44 0.52
C LEU A 77 -5.15 0.34 1.53
N ILE A 78 -5.80 -0.33 2.49
CA ILE A 78 -6.78 0.31 3.37
C ILE A 78 -6.21 0.35 4.77
N LEU A 79 -5.82 1.54 5.21
CA LEU A 79 -5.48 1.79 6.61
C LEU A 79 -6.77 1.98 7.40
N VAL A 80 -6.80 1.43 8.61
CA VAL A 80 -7.96 1.45 9.50
C VAL A 80 -7.57 1.96 10.88
N ASN A 81 -8.50 2.66 11.51
CA ASN A 81 -8.43 3.00 12.93
C ASN A 81 -9.29 1.99 13.71
N ARG A 82 -8.68 1.25 14.63
CA ARG A 82 -9.36 0.23 15.45
C ARG A 82 -9.83 0.74 16.82
N GLY A 83 -9.92 2.06 17.00
CA GLY A 83 -10.63 2.69 18.12
C GLY A 83 -9.82 3.79 18.83
N ASN A 84 -8.48 3.69 18.84
CA ASN A 84 -7.60 4.58 19.61
C ASN A 84 -6.56 5.33 18.77
N ALA A 85 -6.51 5.11 17.45
CA ALA A 85 -5.49 5.73 16.62
C ALA A 85 -5.79 7.22 16.39
N HIS A 86 -4.78 8.07 16.52
CA HIS A 86 -4.82 9.44 16.06
C HIS A 86 -4.31 9.53 14.62
N GLY A 87 -4.55 10.67 13.96
CA GLY A 87 -4.05 10.91 12.59
C GLY A 87 -2.54 10.72 12.45
N ARG A 88 -1.76 11.07 13.49
CA ARG A 88 -0.31 10.85 13.55
C ARG A 88 0.07 9.37 13.53
N ASP A 89 -0.75 8.50 14.11
CA ASP A 89 -0.46 7.06 14.21
C ASP A 89 -0.74 6.39 12.86
N ILE A 90 -1.80 6.81 12.17
CA ILE A 90 -2.08 6.41 10.79
C ILE A 90 -0.98 6.93 9.85
N TYR A 91 -0.50 8.16 10.05
CA TYR A 91 0.60 8.71 9.27
C TYR A 91 1.91 7.97 9.51
N ALA A 92 2.23 7.64 10.77
CA ALA A 92 3.42 6.87 11.12
C ALA A 92 3.39 5.48 10.47
N LEU A 93 2.25 4.79 10.51
CA LEU A 93 2.06 3.52 9.80
C LEU A 93 2.25 3.69 8.29
N ALA A 94 1.72 4.75 7.70
CA ALA A 94 1.91 5.02 6.29
C ALA A 94 3.38 5.28 5.92
N CYS A 95 4.14 5.99 6.76
CA CYS A 95 5.57 6.20 6.59
C CYS A 95 6.34 4.87 6.64
N ASP A 96 6.04 4.03 7.62
CA ASP A 96 6.66 2.70 7.77
C ASP A 96 6.41 1.81 6.55
N MET A 97 5.18 1.82 6.03
CA MET A 97 4.81 1.15 4.78
C MET A 97 5.60 1.66 3.56
N ILE A 98 5.81 2.98 3.47
CA ILE A 98 6.60 3.58 2.37
C ILE A 98 8.07 3.18 2.47
N ASP A 99 8.66 3.30 3.67
CA ASP A 99 10.07 2.98 3.89
C ASP A 99 10.34 1.49 3.66
N THR A 100 9.47 0.61 4.16
CA THR A 100 9.59 -0.84 3.95
C THR A 100 9.48 -1.21 2.48
N VAL A 101 8.54 -0.63 1.74
CA VAL A 101 8.41 -0.89 0.29
C VAL A 101 9.63 -0.38 -0.48
N ARG A 102 10.20 0.76 -0.08
CA ARG A 102 11.44 1.27 -0.65
C ARG A 102 12.61 0.33 -0.38
N GLU A 103 12.76 -0.13 0.86
CA GLU A 103 13.88 -0.97 1.28
C GLU A 103 13.82 -2.37 0.65
N GLN A 104 12.64 -2.98 0.62
CA GLN A 104 12.47 -4.34 0.10
C GLN A 104 12.45 -4.40 -1.43
N PHE A 105 11.84 -3.44 -2.10
CA PHE A 105 11.58 -3.51 -3.53
C PHE A 105 12.32 -2.45 -4.35
N SER A 106 13.02 -1.51 -3.71
CA SER A 106 13.59 -0.32 -4.37
C SER A 106 12.55 0.51 -5.12
N ILE A 107 11.28 0.47 -4.66
CA ILE A 107 10.15 1.18 -5.25
C ILE A 107 9.62 2.19 -4.23
N THR A 108 9.36 3.43 -4.66
CA THR A 108 8.71 4.42 -3.79
C THR A 108 7.22 4.49 -4.10
N ILE A 109 6.38 4.39 -3.07
CA ILE A 109 4.93 4.58 -3.15
C ILE A 109 4.53 5.90 -2.50
N SER A 110 3.41 6.49 -2.94
CA SER A 110 2.92 7.77 -2.40
C SER A 110 1.46 7.69 -1.98
N PRO A 111 1.08 8.34 -0.87
CA PRO A 111 -0.32 8.44 -0.47
C PRO A 111 -1.16 9.17 -1.51
N GLU A 112 -2.41 8.75 -1.68
CA GLU A 112 -3.43 9.42 -2.48
C GLU A 112 -4.26 10.41 -1.64
N VAL A 113 -4.42 10.11 -0.34
CA VAL A 113 -5.20 10.94 0.58
C VAL A 113 -4.48 12.24 0.94
N ARG A 114 -5.21 13.36 0.93
CA ARG A 114 -4.73 14.61 1.54
C ARG A 114 -4.90 14.50 3.05
N ILE A 115 -3.78 14.48 3.77
CA ILE A 115 -3.79 14.64 5.22
C ILE A 115 -4.04 16.13 5.49
N ILE A 116 -5.24 16.46 5.96
CA ILE A 116 -5.58 17.80 6.44
C ILE A 116 -5.41 17.76 7.96
N GLY A 117 -4.41 18.49 8.45
CA GLY A 117 -4.15 18.72 9.88
C GLY A 117 -4.56 20.12 10.30
#